data_AF-A0A151J829-F1
#
_entry.id   AF-A0A151J829-F1
#
_cell.length_a   1.000
_cell.length_b   1.000
_cell.length_c   1.000
_cell.angle_alpha   90.00
_cell.angle_beta   90.00
_cell.angle_gamma   90.00
#
_symmetry.space_group_name_H-M   'P 1'
#
loop_
_entity.id
_entity.type
_entity.pdbx_description
1 polymer ?
#
loop_
_entity_poly.entity_id
_entity_poly.type
_entity_poly.pdbx_seq_one_letter_code
_entity_poly.pdbx_strand_id
1 'polypeptide(L)'
;MIDSHILRIRTAVTKAVQYRLEEQTSMQKKIVSLKLDLNNVISHIFGEHNECAKIGYFCDGSQKENEENYIPQLKKCGLYEKLQNALKYLTWNAKSLLQNKDSNRVETFKSVISKCIGGKRINFALRGSYQTRCYAAVATFNTGKPISCLSNILETKPGKVAVEFENKKRHAQIAYGTKKRSVIRKVKYTMTD
;
A
#
# COMPACT_ATOMS: atom_id res chain seq x y z
N MET A 1 -1.56 -14.97 23.76
CA MET A 1 -3.03 -14.97 23.64
C MET A 1 -3.58 -13.68 23.03
N ILE A 2 -3.06 -12.50 23.37
CA ILE A 2 -3.47 -11.21 22.77
C ILE A 2 -2.84 -10.98 21.37
N ASP A 3 -1.61 -11.46 21.14
CA ASP A 3 -0.90 -11.23 19.87
C ASP A 3 -1.59 -11.85 18.66
N SER A 4 -2.25 -13.01 18.83
CA SER A 4 -3.03 -13.65 17.77
C SER A 4 -4.27 -12.82 17.39
N HIS A 5 -4.86 -12.08 18.34
CA HIS A 5 -5.97 -11.17 18.10
C HIS A 5 -5.53 -9.91 17.34
N ILE A 6 -4.36 -9.37 17.66
CA ILE A 6 -3.81 -8.19 16.98
C ILE A 6 -3.62 -8.45 15.48
N LEU A 7 -3.13 -9.63 15.10
CA LEU A 7 -2.96 -9.99 13.68
C LEU A 7 -4.29 -10.07 12.92
N ARG A 8 -5.40 -10.38 13.62
CA ARG A 8 -6.74 -10.43 13.03
C ARG A 8 -7.30 -9.05 12.69
N ILE A 9 -6.77 -7.97 13.28
CA ILE A 9 -7.20 -6.57 12.99
C ILE A 9 -7.05 -6.27 11.51
N ARG A 10 -5.89 -6.60 10.94
CA ARG A 10 -5.64 -6.40 9.50
C ARG A 10 -6.64 -7.15 8.64
N THR A 11 -6.91 -8.42 8.97
CA THR A 11 -7.84 -9.27 8.21
C THR A 11 -9.25 -8.72 8.27
N ALA A 12 -9.73 -8.30 9.44
CA ALA A 12 -11.05 -7.70 9.63
C ALA A 12 -11.20 -6.40 8.81
N VAL A 13 -10.21 -5.51 8.87
CA VAL A 13 -10.18 -4.27 8.06
C VAL A 13 -10.22 -4.59 6.57
N THR A 14 -9.41 -5.53 6.11
CA THR A 14 -9.33 -5.88 4.68
C THR A 14 -10.64 -6.47 4.17
N LYS A 15 -11.26 -7.37 4.95
CA LYS A 15 -12.57 -7.94 4.61
C LYS A 15 -13.68 -6.88 4.57
N ALA A 16 -13.69 -5.93 5.51
CA ALA A 16 -14.65 -4.83 5.52
C ALA A 16 -14.56 -3.99 4.24
N VAL A 17 -13.33 -3.62 3.85
CA VAL A 17 -13.10 -2.84 2.63
C VAL A 17 -13.53 -3.63 1.38
N GLN A 18 -13.18 -4.92 1.28
CA GLN A 18 -13.57 -5.78 0.16
C GLN A 18 -15.09 -5.89 0.03
N TYR A 19 -15.79 -6.17 1.13
CA TYR A 19 -17.25 -6.26 1.13
C TYR A 19 -17.91 -4.96 0.63
N ARG A 20 -17.47 -3.80 1.14
CA ARG A 20 -18.01 -2.50 0.74
C ARG A 20 -17.66 -2.13 -0.70
N LEU A 21 -16.57 -2.64 -1.25
CA LEU A 21 -16.24 -2.48 -2.66
C LEU A 21 -17.23 -3.22 -3.57
N GLU A 22 -17.59 -4.45 -3.22
CA GLU A 22 -18.50 -5.33 -3.97
C GLU A 22 -19.97 -4.88 -3.90
N GLU A 23 -20.36 -4.19 -2.83
CA GLU A 23 -21.72 -3.68 -2.62
C GLU A 23 -22.18 -2.72 -3.74
N GLN A 24 -23.39 -2.88 -4.29
CA GLN A 24 -23.92 -2.02 -5.36
C GLN A 24 -24.63 -0.77 -4.79
N THR A 25 -23.91 0.04 -4.03
CA THR A 25 -24.41 1.27 -3.40
C THR A 25 -23.59 2.50 -3.79
N SER A 26 -24.11 3.70 -3.52
CA SER A 26 -23.38 4.94 -3.80
C SER A 26 -22.11 5.04 -2.95
N MET A 27 -21.08 5.67 -3.52
CA MET A 27 -19.78 5.82 -2.85
C MET A 27 -19.90 6.54 -1.49
N GLN A 28 -20.82 7.50 -1.36
CA GLN A 28 -21.07 8.19 -0.09
C GLN A 28 -21.59 7.24 0.98
N LYS A 29 -22.55 6.36 0.64
CA LYS A 29 -23.07 5.35 1.55
C LYS A 29 -21.98 4.37 1.97
N LYS A 30 -21.19 3.85 1.01
CA LYS A 30 -20.05 2.96 1.29
C LYS A 30 -19.05 3.56 2.28
N ILE A 31 -18.74 4.86 2.16
CA ILE A 31 -17.82 5.55 3.08
C ILE A 31 -18.39 5.58 4.49
N VAL A 32 -19.67 5.95 4.67
CA VAL A 32 -20.31 6.01 5.98
C VAL A 32 -20.36 4.62 6.61
N SER A 33 -20.79 3.62 5.85
CA SER A 33 -20.88 2.24 6.34
C SER A 33 -19.51 1.65 6.67
N LEU A 34 -18.48 1.89 5.86
CA LEU A 34 -17.12 1.43 6.16
C LEU A 34 -16.58 2.06 7.46
N LYS A 35 -16.92 3.33 7.76
CA LYS A 35 -16.51 3.95 9.03
C LYS A 35 -17.13 3.25 10.23
N LEU A 36 -18.40 2.84 10.12
CA LEU A 36 -19.08 2.06 11.16
C LEU A 36 -18.42 0.69 11.33
N ASP A 37 -18.15 0.00 10.22
CA ASP A 37 -17.47 -1.29 10.22
C ASP A 37 -16.10 -1.20 10.92
N LEU A 38 -15.29 -0.20 10.55
CA LEU A 38 -13.96 0.01 11.13
C LEU A 38 -14.06 0.29 12.63
N ASN A 39 -14.97 1.14 13.09
CA ASN A 39 -15.12 1.41 14.53
C ASN A 39 -15.47 0.15 15.35
N ASN A 40 -16.14 -0.82 14.73
CA ASN A 40 -16.52 -2.08 15.36
C ASN A 40 -15.41 -3.16 15.35
N VAL A 41 -14.34 -3.00 14.56
CA VAL A 41 -13.30 -4.04 14.39
C VAL A 41 -12.65 -4.44 15.73
N ILE A 42 -12.36 -3.47 16.61
CA ILE A 42 -11.74 -3.77 17.92
C ILE A 42 -12.70 -4.58 18.78
N SER A 43 -13.95 -4.12 18.94
CA SER A 43 -14.98 -4.85 19.69
C SER A 43 -15.15 -6.27 19.15
N HIS A 44 -15.32 -6.43 17.84
CA HIS A 44 -15.45 -7.74 17.19
C HIS A 44 -14.28 -8.69 17.47
N ILE A 45 -13.04 -8.20 17.40
CA ILE A 45 -11.86 -9.04 17.57
C ILE A 45 -11.66 -9.48 19.02
N PHE A 46 -12.00 -8.61 19.97
CA PHE A 46 -11.78 -8.85 21.38
C PHE A 46 -13.04 -9.38 22.11
N GLY A 47 -14.01 -9.92 21.36
CA GLY A 47 -15.13 -10.69 21.91
C GLY A 47 -16.41 -9.91 22.20
N GLU A 48 -16.49 -8.63 21.84
CA GLU A 48 -17.70 -7.81 21.98
C GLU A 48 -18.45 -7.70 20.65
N HIS A 49 -19.59 -8.41 20.54
CA HIS A 49 -20.30 -8.59 19.27
C HIS A 49 -21.61 -7.80 19.14
N ASN A 50 -21.86 -6.84 20.04
CA ASN A 50 -23.12 -6.07 20.12
C ASN A 50 -23.53 -5.42 18.79
N GLU A 51 -22.57 -4.87 18.04
CA GLU A 51 -22.80 -4.22 16.75
C GLU A 51 -22.56 -5.16 15.56
N CYS A 52 -22.02 -6.37 15.77
CA CYS A 52 -21.76 -7.33 14.69
C CYS A 52 -23.06 -7.86 14.08
N ALA A 53 -24.07 -8.13 14.91
CA ALA A 53 -25.39 -8.60 14.46
C ALA A 53 -26.09 -7.60 13.54
N LYS A 54 -25.91 -6.28 13.78
CA LYS A 54 -26.46 -5.23 12.92
C LYS A 54 -25.74 -5.12 11.58
N ILE A 55 -24.44 -5.44 11.56
CA ILE A 55 -23.61 -5.40 10.36
C ILE A 55 -23.84 -6.68 9.51
N GLY A 56 -24.18 -7.81 10.14
CA GLY A 56 -24.71 -9.03 9.51
C GLY A 56 -23.69 -9.85 8.71
N TYR A 57 -22.79 -9.20 7.95
CA TYR A 57 -21.78 -9.87 7.12
C TYR A 57 -20.44 -10.10 7.86
N PHE A 58 -20.22 -9.42 8.98
CA PHE A 58 -18.98 -9.49 9.74
C PHE A 58 -18.89 -10.77 10.59
N CYS A 59 -19.99 -11.08 11.27
CA CYS A 59 -20.18 -12.23 12.14
C CYS A 59 -21.66 -12.29 12.51
N ASP A 60 -22.21 -13.50 12.56
CA ASP A 60 -23.58 -13.83 12.94
C ASP A 60 -23.79 -13.90 14.47
N GLY A 61 -22.73 -13.78 15.27
CA GLY A 61 -22.76 -13.78 16.74
C GLY A 61 -23.08 -15.13 17.39
N SER A 62 -23.80 -15.99 16.69
CA SER A 62 -24.28 -17.31 17.14
C SER A 62 -23.16 -18.32 17.41
N GLN A 63 -22.02 -18.23 16.71
CA GLN A 63 -20.90 -19.18 16.89
C GLN A 63 -19.94 -18.79 18.04
N LYS A 64 -20.27 -17.77 18.83
CA LYS A 64 -19.31 -17.10 19.72
C LYS A 64 -19.79 -16.85 21.15
N GLU A 65 -20.89 -17.48 21.57
CA GLU A 65 -21.46 -17.32 22.92
C GLU A 65 -20.47 -17.69 24.06
N ASN A 66 -19.44 -18.51 23.77
CA ASN A 66 -18.38 -18.89 24.70
C ASN A 66 -17.04 -18.14 24.46
N GLU A 67 -16.99 -17.11 23.61
CA GLU A 67 -15.76 -16.31 23.41
C GLU A 67 -15.58 -15.35 24.60
N GLU A 68 -14.39 -15.37 25.22
CA GLU A 68 -14.08 -14.46 26.32
C GLU A 68 -14.03 -13.00 25.82
N ASN A 69 -14.77 -12.12 26.48
CA ASN A 69 -14.77 -10.70 26.16
C ASN A 69 -13.60 -9.99 26.88
N TYR A 70 -12.59 -9.60 26.10
CA TYR A 70 -11.40 -8.89 26.59
C TYR A 70 -11.57 -7.36 26.64
N ILE A 71 -12.67 -6.80 26.12
CA ILE A 71 -12.90 -5.34 26.10
C ILE A 71 -12.87 -4.70 27.50
N PRO A 72 -13.50 -5.27 28.55
CA PRO A 72 -13.42 -4.70 29.90
C PRO A 72 -11.98 -4.62 30.42
N GLN A 73 -11.19 -5.67 30.17
CA GLN A 73 -9.78 -5.74 30.58
C GLN A 73 -8.94 -4.71 29.80
N LEU A 74 -9.18 -4.57 28.49
CA LEU A 74 -8.53 -3.59 27.62
C LEU A 74 -8.84 -2.14 28.01
N LYS A 75 -10.08 -1.88 28.45
CA LYS A 75 -10.47 -0.56 28.97
C LYS A 75 -9.76 -0.28 30.29
N LYS A 76 -9.69 -1.25 31.20
CA LYS A 76 -9.00 -1.12 32.50
C LYS A 76 -7.51 -0.80 32.35
N CYS A 77 -6.82 -1.37 31.35
CA CYS A 77 -5.41 -1.09 31.08
C CYS A 77 -5.17 0.10 30.12
N GLY A 78 -6.22 0.77 29.65
CA GLY A 78 -6.13 1.89 28.70
C GLY A 78 -5.67 1.52 27.29
N LEU A 79 -5.55 0.23 26.98
CA LEU A 79 -5.14 -0.23 25.65
C LEU A 79 -6.26 -0.08 24.61
N TYR A 80 -7.51 -0.19 25.05
CA TYR A 80 -8.68 0.00 24.17
C TYR A 80 -8.64 1.34 23.43
N GLU A 81 -8.40 2.44 24.15
CA GLU A 81 -8.34 3.76 23.55
C GLU A 81 -7.17 3.93 22.59
N LYS A 82 -6.00 3.34 22.92
CA LYS A 82 -4.83 3.35 22.03
C LYS A 82 -5.13 2.63 20.72
N LEU A 83 -5.78 1.46 20.79
CA LEU A 83 -6.17 0.68 19.61
C LEU A 83 -7.23 1.42 18.79
N GLN A 84 -8.26 1.99 19.44
CA GLN A 84 -9.27 2.80 18.76
C GLN A 84 -8.69 4.04 18.09
N ASN A 85 -7.76 4.74 18.75
CA ASN A 85 -7.06 5.89 18.17
C ASN A 85 -6.22 5.51 16.95
N ALA A 86 -5.53 4.37 16.98
CA ALA A 86 -4.81 3.86 15.82
C ALA A 86 -5.77 3.58 14.64
N LEU A 87 -6.93 3.00 14.93
CA LEU A 87 -7.94 2.68 13.93
C LEU A 87 -8.65 3.94 13.38
N LYS A 88 -8.76 5.00 14.19
CA LYS A 88 -9.35 6.29 13.79
C LYS A 88 -8.67 6.89 12.56
N TYR A 89 -7.36 6.71 12.42
CA TYR A 89 -6.62 7.13 11.22
C TYR A 89 -7.12 6.41 9.96
N LEU A 90 -7.45 5.12 10.05
CA LEU A 90 -8.03 4.36 8.95
C LEU A 90 -9.46 4.82 8.66
N THR A 91 -10.26 5.06 9.71
CA THR A 91 -11.64 5.58 9.61
C THR A 91 -11.69 6.94 8.89
N TRP A 92 -10.76 7.85 9.18
CA TRP A 92 -10.64 9.14 8.48
C TRP A 92 -10.28 8.96 6.99
N ASN A 93 -9.48 7.94 6.68
CA ASN A 93 -9.05 7.62 5.32
C ASN A 93 -9.96 6.60 4.60
N ALA A 94 -11.16 6.33 5.11
CA ALA A 94 -12.10 5.37 4.53
C ALA A 94 -12.38 5.59 3.03
N LYS A 95 -12.46 6.86 2.59
CA LYS A 95 -12.60 7.21 1.17
C LYS A 95 -11.41 6.70 0.33
N SER A 96 -10.19 6.91 0.82
CA SER A 96 -8.97 6.49 0.14
C SER A 96 -8.85 4.96 0.11
N LEU A 97 -9.23 4.29 1.20
CA LEU A 97 -9.28 2.82 1.30
C LEU A 97 -10.23 2.23 0.24
N LEU A 98 -11.43 2.79 0.09
CA LEU A 98 -12.41 2.35 -0.91
C LEU A 98 -12.01 2.70 -2.35
N GLN A 99 -11.14 3.69 -2.54
CA GLN A 99 -10.61 3.99 -3.87
C GLN A 99 -9.41 3.11 -4.23
N ASN A 100 -8.94 2.27 -3.29
CA ASN A 100 -7.69 1.52 -3.39
C ASN A 100 -6.54 2.41 -3.90
N LYS A 101 -6.52 3.67 -3.44
CA LYS A 101 -5.48 4.65 -3.78
C LYS A 101 -4.49 4.70 -2.64
N ASP A 102 -3.31 4.19 -2.90
CA ASP A 102 -2.18 4.28 -1.99
C ASP A 102 -1.36 5.56 -2.29
N SER A 103 -0.71 6.09 -1.25
CA SER A 103 0.39 7.06 -1.40
C SER A 103 1.56 6.45 -2.19
N ASN A 104 1.55 5.13 -2.43
CA ASN A 104 2.54 4.37 -3.19
C ASN A 104 2.85 4.98 -4.54
N ARG A 105 1.92 5.65 -5.25
CA ARG A 105 2.32 6.34 -6.51
C ARG A 105 3.29 7.48 -6.24
N VAL A 106 3.03 8.28 -5.20
CA VAL A 106 3.92 9.37 -4.77
C VAL A 106 5.19 8.82 -4.11
N GLU A 107 5.09 7.74 -3.33
CA GLU A 107 6.25 7.09 -2.71
C GLU A 107 7.11 6.36 -3.74
N THR A 108 6.49 5.71 -4.74
CA THR A 108 7.17 5.13 -5.90
C THR A 108 7.85 6.22 -6.70
N PHE A 109 7.17 7.33 -6.98
CA PHE A 109 7.77 8.50 -7.64
C PHE A 109 8.96 9.05 -6.86
N LYS A 110 8.80 9.27 -5.54
CA LYS A 110 9.89 9.72 -4.65
C LYS A 110 11.02 8.70 -4.57
N SER A 111 10.73 7.40 -4.57
CA SER A 111 11.72 6.32 -4.59
C SER A 111 12.50 6.29 -5.90
N VAL A 112 11.83 6.49 -7.04
CA VAL A 112 12.46 6.59 -8.37
C VAL A 112 13.38 7.81 -8.44
N ILE A 113 12.89 8.98 -8.04
CA ILE A 113 13.70 10.20 -7.97
C ILE A 113 14.89 10.02 -7.04
N SER A 114 14.68 9.48 -5.85
CA SER A 114 15.76 9.22 -4.88
C SER A 114 16.80 8.25 -5.42
N LYS A 115 16.42 7.17 -6.12
CA LYS A 115 17.39 6.25 -6.74
C LYS A 115 18.20 6.91 -7.86
N CYS A 116 17.58 7.80 -8.64
CA CYS A 116 18.25 8.45 -9.76
C CYS A 116 19.06 9.70 -9.36
N ILE A 117 18.67 10.37 -8.28
CA ILE A 117 19.22 11.68 -7.86
C ILE A 117 19.96 11.59 -6.51
N GLY A 118 19.65 10.62 -5.65
CA GLY A 118 19.93 10.58 -4.20
C GLY A 118 21.39 10.52 -3.73
N GLY A 119 22.36 10.86 -4.58
CA GLY A 119 23.75 11.14 -4.19
C GLY A 119 24.33 12.37 -4.88
N LYS A 120 23.55 13.07 -5.72
CA LYS A 120 24.01 14.23 -6.48
C LYS A 120 23.53 15.50 -5.79
N ARG A 121 24.46 16.41 -5.50
CA ARG A 121 24.12 17.74 -4.99
C ARG A 121 23.13 18.45 -5.94
N ILE A 122 22.25 19.25 -5.37
CA ILE A 122 21.35 20.10 -6.17
C ILE A 122 22.20 21.23 -6.75
N ASN A 123 22.21 21.36 -8.07
CA ASN A 123 22.82 22.51 -8.71
C ASN A 123 21.84 23.69 -8.62
N PHE A 124 22.15 24.66 -7.76
CA PHE A 124 21.35 25.87 -7.56
C PHE A 124 21.64 26.97 -8.59
N ALA A 125 22.75 26.89 -9.32
CA ALA A 125 23.13 27.88 -10.31
C ALA A 125 22.31 27.80 -11.61
N LEU A 126 21.69 26.64 -11.90
CA LEU A 126 20.90 26.43 -13.12
C LEU A 126 19.43 26.19 -12.79
N ARG A 127 18.59 27.20 -13.10
CA ARG A 127 17.13 27.12 -12.96
C ARG A 127 16.58 25.92 -13.75
N GLY A 128 15.70 25.13 -13.13
CA GLY A 128 15.08 23.96 -13.76
C GLY A 128 15.92 22.67 -13.75
N SER A 129 17.21 22.73 -13.38
CA SER A 129 18.10 21.55 -13.35
C SER A 129 17.54 20.37 -12.53
N TYR A 130 16.95 20.65 -11.37
CA TYR A 130 16.34 19.61 -10.54
C TYR A 130 15.10 19.01 -11.21
N GLN A 131 14.23 19.85 -11.77
CA GLN A 131 12.99 19.44 -12.42
C GLN A 131 13.27 18.56 -13.65
N THR A 132 14.24 18.92 -14.48
CA THR A 132 14.69 18.11 -15.63
C THR A 132 15.22 16.75 -15.18
N ARG A 133 15.97 16.68 -14.07
CA ARG A 133 16.45 15.40 -13.51
C ARG A 133 15.29 14.52 -13.02
N CYS A 134 14.27 15.11 -12.41
CA CYS A 134 13.05 14.39 -12.03
C CYS A 134 12.32 13.82 -13.25
N TYR A 135 12.13 14.62 -14.31
CA TYR A 135 11.51 14.14 -15.55
C TYR A 135 12.31 13.02 -16.22
N ALA A 136 13.63 13.17 -16.30
CA ALA A 136 14.51 12.13 -16.84
C ALA A 136 14.44 10.84 -16.01
N ALA A 137 14.35 10.93 -14.67
CA ALA A 137 14.20 9.76 -13.80
C ALA A 137 12.89 9.01 -14.07
N VAL A 138 11.79 9.73 -14.22
CA VAL A 138 10.46 9.15 -14.53
C VAL A 138 10.45 8.51 -15.92
N ALA A 139 10.96 9.21 -16.94
CA ALA A 139 11.08 8.67 -18.28
C ALA A 139 11.92 7.39 -18.29
N THR A 140 13.06 7.40 -17.59
CA THR A 140 13.94 6.22 -17.45
C THR A 140 13.22 5.05 -16.79
N PHE A 141 12.46 5.30 -15.72
CA PHE A 141 11.77 4.25 -14.98
C PHE A 141 10.67 3.58 -15.82
N ASN A 142 9.90 4.37 -16.56
CA ASN A 142 8.77 3.88 -17.33
C ASN A 142 9.19 3.25 -18.67
N THR A 143 10.15 3.84 -19.39
CA THR A 143 10.52 3.39 -20.75
C THR A 143 11.80 2.56 -20.79
N GLY A 144 12.69 2.73 -19.81
CA GLY A 144 14.04 2.16 -19.82
C GLY A 144 14.97 2.74 -20.89
N LYS A 145 14.50 3.67 -21.73
CA LYS A 145 15.21 4.26 -22.87
C LYS A 145 14.92 5.78 -22.97
N PRO A 146 15.31 6.59 -21.96
CA PRO A 146 14.93 7.99 -21.87
C PRO A 146 15.44 8.86 -23.03
N ILE A 147 16.67 8.64 -23.50
CA ILE A 147 17.31 9.38 -24.60
C ILE A 147 16.67 8.99 -25.92
N SER A 148 16.52 7.68 -26.20
CA SER A 148 15.85 7.25 -27.43
C SER A 148 14.40 7.76 -27.49
N CYS A 149 13.69 7.72 -26.37
CA CYS A 149 12.33 8.23 -26.28
C CYS A 149 12.27 9.74 -26.54
N LEU A 150 13.19 10.52 -25.94
CA LEU A 150 13.27 11.96 -26.17
C LEU A 150 13.64 12.29 -27.62
N SER A 151 14.62 11.59 -28.20
CA SER A 151 15.01 11.78 -29.60
C SER A 151 13.84 11.53 -30.55
N ASN A 152 13.05 10.48 -30.31
CA ASN A 152 11.86 10.20 -31.10
C ASN A 152 10.81 11.31 -31.01
N ILE A 153 10.58 11.87 -29.82
CA ILE A 153 9.62 12.99 -29.62
C ILE A 153 10.13 14.27 -30.31
N LEU A 154 11.44 14.50 -30.31
CA LEU A 154 12.07 15.64 -30.94
C LEU A 154 12.31 15.44 -32.45
N GLU A 155 11.83 14.34 -33.04
CA GLU A 155 12.05 13.99 -34.45
C GLU A 155 13.54 13.92 -34.84
N THR A 156 14.39 13.59 -33.88
CA THR A 156 15.84 13.43 -34.06
C THR A 156 16.25 11.97 -33.95
N LYS A 157 17.40 11.62 -34.53
CA LYS A 157 17.97 10.28 -34.39
C LYS A 157 18.80 10.20 -33.11
N PRO A 158 18.57 9.22 -32.22
CA PRO A 158 19.41 9.04 -31.04
C PRO A 158 20.81 8.61 -31.47
N GLY A 159 21.83 9.13 -30.79
CA GLY A 159 23.23 8.75 -31.05
C GLY A 159 23.48 7.27 -30.77
N LYS A 160 24.28 6.61 -31.62
CA LYS A 160 24.56 5.16 -31.52
C LYS A 160 25.03 4.73 -30.12
N VAL A 161 25.97 5.48 -29.54
CA VAL A 161 26.51 5.24 -28.19
C VAL A 161 25.43 5.32 -27.12
N ALA A 162 24.51 6.27 -27.23
CA ALA A 162 23.42 6.42 -26.27
C ALA A 162 22.45 5.22 -26.32
N VAL A 163 22.11 4.77 -27.53
CA VAL A 163 21.25 3.59 -27.74
C VAL A 163 21.90 2.33 -27.17
N GLU A 164 23.20 2.12 -27.43
CA GLU A 164 23.94 0.98 -26.88
C GLU A 164 23.98 1.01 -25.35
N PHE A 165 24.24 2.17 -24.76
CA PHE A 165 24.24 2.35 -23.31
C PHE A 165 22.88 2.01 -22.69
N GLU A 166 21.78 2.49 -23.28
CA GLU A 166 20.43 2.21 -22.82
C GLU A 166 20.10 0.72 -22.89
N ASN A 167 20.47 0.06 -23.99
CA ASN A 167 20.28 -1.39 -24.13
C ASN A 167 21.09 -2.17 -23.08
N LYS A 168 22.38 -1.84 -22.88
CA LYS A 168 23.22 -2.47 -21.85
C LYS A 168 22.60 -2.32 -20.44
N LYS A 169 22.15 -1.12 -20.10
CA LYS A 169 21.51 -0.84 -18.80
C LYS A 169 20.20 -1.63 -18.63
N ARG A 170 19.38 -1.72 -19.69
CA ARG A 170 18.14 -2.51 -19.68
C ARG A 170 18.43 -4.01 -19.47
N HIS A 171 19.43 -4.56 -20.15
CA HIS A 171 19.83 -5.96 -19.95
C HIS A 171 20.29 -6.23 -18.51
N ALA A 172 21.10 -5.34 -17.94
CA ALA A 172 21.52 -5.46 -16.54
C ALA A 172 20.33 -5.43 -15.55
N GLN A 173 19.34 -4.56 -15.78
CA GLN A 173 18.12 -4.50 -14.97
C GLN A 173 17.28 -5.77 -15.06
N ILE A 174 17.11 -6.32 -16.27
CA ILE A 174 16.40 -7.58 -16.49
C ILE A 174 17.11 -8.73 -15.76
N ALA A 175 18.44 -8.83 -15.91
CA ALA A 175 19.24 -9.86 -15.25
C ALA A 175 19.14 -9.78 -13.71
N TYR A 176 19.23 -8.57 -13.14
CA TYR A 176 19.04 -8.35 -11.71
C TYR A 176 17.63 -8.76 -11.24
N GLY A 177 16.59 -8.40 -12.01
CA GLY A 177 15.21 -8.79 -11.73
C GLY A 177 15.02 -10.31 -11.71
N THR A 178 15.59 -11.03 -12.67
CA THR A 178 15.56 -12.50 -12.75
C THR A 178 16.26 -13.14 -11.55
N LYS A 179 17.47 -12.65 -11.19
CA LYS A 179 18.21 -13.14 -10.02
C LYS A 179 17.40 -12.93 -8.73
N LYS A 180 16.83 -11.75 -8.53
CA LYS A 180 16.00 -11.44 -7.35
C LYS A 180 14.76 -12.36 -7.25
N ARG A 181 14.07 -12.61 -8.36
CA ARG A 181 12.91 -13.52 -8.39
C ARG A 181 13.29 -14.96 -8.04
N SER A 182 14.45 -15.44 -8.50
CA SER A 182 14.95 -16.78 -8.16
C SER A 182 15.23 -16.95 -6.66
N VAL A 183 15.80 -15.93 -6.02
CA VAL A 183 16.06 -15.92 -4.56
C VAL A 183 14.76 -15.93 -3.77
N ILE A 184 13.78 -15.09 -4.15
CA ILE A 184 12.46 -15.05 -3.49
C ILE A 184 11.75 -16.40 -3.59
N ARG A 185 11.83 -17.08 -4.75
CA ARG A 185 11.26 -18.43 -4.91
C ARG A 185 11.94 -19.43 -3.96
N LYS A 186 13.27 -19.44 -3.88
CA LYS A 186 14.01 -20.32 -2.94
C LYS A 186 13.65 -20.06 -1.47
N VAL A 187 13.50 -18.80 -1.07
CA VAL A 187 13.10 -18.42 0.30
C VAL A 187 11.67 -18.86 0.62
N LYS A 188 10.74 -18.79 -0.35
CA LYS A 188 9.38 -19.30 -0.15
C LYS A 188 9.33 -20.81 0.07
N TYR A 189 10.13 -21.59 -0.66
CA TYR A 189 10.19 -23.04 -0.52
C TYR A 189 10.82 -23.49 0.81
N THR A 190 11.71 -22.70 1.40
CA THR A 190 12.39 -23.03 2.67
C THR A 190 11.62 -22.60 3.93
N MET A 191 10.48 -21.93 3.77
CA MET A 191 9.62 -21.46 4.88
C MET A 191 8.29 -22.22 4.95
N THR A 192 8.11 -23.23 4.09
CA THR A 192 6.94 -24.10 4.01
C THR A 192 7.23 -25.53 4.48
N ASP A 193 8.47 -25.78 4.93
CA ASP A 193 8.89 -26.95 5.72
C ASP A 193 9.00 -26.53 7.20
#